data_AF-A0A1N6Z9Y0-F1
#
_entry.id   AF-A0A1N6Z9Y0-F1
#
_cell.length_a   1.000
_cell.length_b   1.000
_cell.length_c   1.000
_cell.angle_alpha   90.00
_cell.angle_beta   90.00
_cell.angle_gamma   90.00
#
_symmetry.space_group_name_H-M   'P 1'
#
loop_
_entity.id
_entity.type
_entity.pdbx_description
1 polymer ?
#
loop_
_entity_poly.entity_id
_entity_poly.type
_entity_poly.pdbx_seq_one_letter_code
_entity_poly.pdbx_strand_id
1 'polypeptide(L)'
;MSLDDLNDDVKAAYSDLDSELSVSLDRETRNELSMLSASLDPEDEDELVRRAVHLLFQSTVETGKLDFHLRNTYDVTYDEYLSGMTFEEMTGATQYPQRDDERRYQF
;
A
#
# COMPACT_ATOMS: atom_id res chain seq x y z
N MET A 1 8.00 -10.32 -9.29
CA MET A 1 7.32 -9.26 -10.05
C MET A 1 8.03 -7.95 -9.74
N SER A 2 7.86 -6.89 -10.51
CA SER A 2 8.53 -5.59 -10.36
C SER A 2 7.57 -4.46 -9.99
N LEU A 3 8.09 -3.23 -9.88
CA LEU A 3 7.28 -2.02 -9.76
C LEU A 3 6.30 -1.85 -10.94
N ASP A 4 6.71 -2.20 -12.15
CA ASP A 4 5.85 -2.14 -13.34
C ASP A 4 4.70 -3.15 -13.22
N ASP A 5 5.00 -4.38 -12.79
CA ASP A 5 3.98 -5.41 -12.57
C ASP A 5 2.96 -4.96 -11.50
N LEU A 6 3.42 -4.33 -10.41
CA LEU A 6 2.53 -3.78 -9.38
C LEU A 6 1.63 -2.67 -9.94
N ASN A 7 2.18 -1.77 -10.76
CA ASN A 7 1.41 -0.69 -11.37
C ASN A 7 0.33 -1.23 -12.32
N ASP A 8 0.68 -2.22 -13.15
CA ASP A 8 -0.26 -2.85 -14.05
C ASP A 8 -1.38 -3.57 -13.29
N ASP A 9 -1.05 -4.30 -12.22
CA ASP A 9 -2.04 -4.99 -11.39
C ASP A 9 -2.96 -4.00 -10.64
N VAL A 10 -2.42 -2.93 -10.06
CA VAL A 10 -3.24 -1.89 -9.40
C VAL A 10 -4.15 -1.22 -10.40
N LYS A 11 -3.66 -0.91 -11.60
CA LYS A 11 -4.46 -0.29 -12.66
C LYS A 11 -5.56 -1.22 -13.16
N ALA A 12 -5.25 -2.50 -13.33
CA ALA A 12 -6.24 -3.51 -13.71
C ALA A 12 -7.33 -3.61 -12.64
N ALA A 13 -6.93 -3.77 -11.38
CA ALA A 13 -7.86 -3.83 -10.24
C ALA A 13 -8.74 -2.56 -10.14
N TYR A 14 -8.16 -1.38 -10.35
CA TYR A 14 -8.94 -0.13 -10.37
C TYR A 14 -9.93 -0.07 -11.54
N SER A 15 -9.53 -0.55 -12.71
CA SER A 15 -10.38 -0.52 -13.92
C SER A 15 -11.53 -1.53 -13.85
N ASP A 16 -11.35 -2.61 -13.08
CA ASP A 16 -12.37 -3.62 -12.83
C ASP A 16 -13.40 -3.18 -11.77
N LEU A 17 -13.12 -2.12 -11.01
CA LEU A 17 -14.06 -1.56 -10.04
C LEU A 17 -15.06 -0.62 -10.71
N ASP A 18 -16.34 -0.91 -10.53
CA ASP A 18 -17.43 -0.01 -10.89
C ASP A 18 -17.53 1.18 -9.90
N SER A 19 -18.35 2.17 -10.25
CA SER A 19 -18.66 3.30 -9.35
C SER A 19 -19.49 2.90 -8.13
N GLU A 20 -20.08 1.69 -8.14
CA GLU A 20 -20.90 1.14 -7.06
C GLU A 20 -20.42 -0.27 -6.71
N LEU A 21 -20.36 -0.57 -5.42
CA LEU A 21 -19.95 -1.89 -4.90
C LEU A 21 -21.09 -2.48 -4.07
N SER A 22 -21.68 -3.58 -4.52
CA SER A 22 -22.66 -4.32 -3.72
C SER A 22 -21.96 -5.33 -2.80
N VAL A 23 -22.17 -5.20 -1.49
CA VAL A 23 -21.54 -6.06 -0.47
C VAL A 23 -22.60 -6.89 0.24
N SER A 24 -22.38 -8.20 0.32
CA SER A 24 -23.21 -9.07 1.15
C SER A 24 -22.82 -8.94 2.62
N LEU A 25 -23.80 -8.73 3.49
CA LEU A 25 -23.56 -8.57 4.92
C LEU A 25 -23.98 -9.82 5.67
N ASP A 26 -23.06 -10.37 6.45
CA ASP A 26 -23.38 -11.45 7.39
C ASP A 26 -24.09 -10.91 8.64
N ARG A 27 -24.28 -11.76 9.65
CA ARG A 27 -24.96 -11.33 10.89
C ARG A 27 -24.11 -10.37 11.71
N GLU A 28 -22.81 -10.61 11.79
CA GLU A 28 -21.88 -9.83 12.61
C GLU A 28 -21.71 -8.43 12.03
N THR A 29 -21.41 -8.35 10.74
CA THR A 29 -21.27 -7.10 10.00
C THR A 29 -22.53 -6.24 10.09
N ARG A 30 -23.72 -6.86 9.99
CA ARG A 30 -24.99 -6.12 10.18
C ARG A 30 -25.13 -5.54 11.58
N ASN A 31 -24.76 -6.28 12.61
CA ASN A 31 -24.84 -5.79 13.99
C ASN A 31 -23.87 -4.62 14.22
N GLU A 32 -22.64 -4.76 13.76
CA GLU A 32 -21.61 -3.73 13.93
C GLU A 32 -21.95 -2.48 13.14
N LEU A 33 -22.34 -2.62 11.87
CA LEU A 33 -22.79 -1.49 11.05
C LEU A 33 -23.99 -0.79 11.69
N SER A 34 -24.96 -1.55 12.22
CA SER A 34 -26.12 -0.97 12.93
C SER A 34 -25.70 -0.16 14.16
N MET A 35 -24.72 -0.64 14.93
CA MET A 35 -24.18 0.07 16.09
C MET A 35 -23.48 1.36 15.67
N LEU A 36 -22.70 1.33 14.60
CA LEU A 36 -22.01 2.50 14.07
C LEU A 36 -22.99 3.52 13.52
N SER A 37 -23.98 3.10 12.71
CA SER A 37 -25.01 4.00 12.19
C SER A 37 -25.78 4.67 13.33
N ALA A 38 -26.19 3.91 14.36
CA ALA A 38 -26.94 4.46 15.49
C ALA A 38 -26.13 5.42 16.38
N SER A 39 -24.81 5.27 16.44
CA SER A 39 -23.95 6.06 17.33
C SER A 39 -23.29 7.27 16.64
N LEU A 40 -23.04 7.16 15.33
CA LEU A 40 -22.36 8.19 14.55
C LEU A 40 -23.31 9.02 13.68
N ASP A 41 -24.55 8.55 13.48
CA ASP A 41 -25.60 9.23 12.70
C ASP A 41 -25.11 9.72 11.31
N PRO A 42 -24.57 8.81 10.47
CA PRO A 42 -24.10 9.17 9.13
C PRO A 42 -25.29 9.51 8.22
N GLU A 43 -25.02 10.17 7.09
CA GLU A 43 -26.07 10.44 6.09
C GLU A 43 -26.59 9.14 5.44
N ASP A 44 -25.70 8.16 5.24
CA ASP A 44 -25.97 6.84 4.69
C ASP A 44 -24.90 5.81 5.12
N GLU A 45 -25.17 4.52 4.93
CA GLU A 45 -24.23 3.45 5.25
C GLU A 45 -22.97 3.46 4.35
N ASP A 46 -23.04 4.00 3.13
CA ASP A 46 -21.88 4.05 2.22
C ASP A 46 -20.78 4.96 2.77
N GLU A 47 -21.14 6.01 3.52
CA GLU A 47 -20.18 6.84 4.26
C GLU A 47 -19.35 6.00 5.23
N LEU A 48 -19.99 5.14 6.03
CA LEU A 48 -19.32 4.28 6.99
C LEU A 48 -18.45 3.23 6.28
N VAL A 49 -18.94 2.65 5.18
CA VAL A 49 -18.17 1.67 4.40
C VAL A 49 -16.94 2.33 3.77
N ARG A 50 -17.06 3.51 3.16
CA ARG A 50 -15.90 4.27 2.65
C ARG A 50 -14.89 4.54 3.75
N ARG A 51 -15.35 5.00 4.92
CA ARG A 51 -14.48 5.25 6.08
C ARG A 51 -13.78 3.97 6.55
N ALA A 52 -14.49 2.84 6.59
CA ALA A 52 -13.91 1.56 6.96
C ALA A 52 -12.79 1.12 5.99
N VAL A 53 -12.99 1.30 4.67
CA VAL A 53 -11.95 1.03 3.67
C VAL A 53 -10.71 1.90 3.89
N HIS A 54 -10.90 3.21 4.13
CA HIS A 54 -9.79 4.12 4.42
C HIS A 54 -9.04 3.74 5.70
N LEU A 55 -9.75 3.40 6.77
CA LEU A 55 -9.14 2.95 8.04
C LEU A 55 -8.40 1.62 7.87
N LEU A 56 -8.95 0.68 7.12
CA LEU A 56 -8.29 -0.59 6.81
C LEU A 56 -6.99 -0.35 6.03
N PHE A 57 -7.04 0.48 4.98
CA PHE A 57 -5.86 0.82 4.20
C PHE A 57 -4.79 1.50 5.07
N GLN A 58 -5.18 2.55 5.81
CA GLN A 58 -4.29 3.29 6.71
C GLN A 58 -3.62 2.34 7.71
N SER A 59 -4.40 1.52 8.41
CA SER A 59 -3.85 0.58 9.39
C SER A 59 -2.92 -0.45 8.76
N THR A 60 -3.17 -0.87 7.51
CA THR A 60 -2.34 -1.84 6.79
C THR A 60 -1.00 -1.22 6.37
N VAL A 61 -0.99 0.05 5.98
CA VAL A 61 0.23 0.84 5.72
C VAL A 61 1.01 1.07 7.01
N GLU A 62 0.36 1.63 8.04
CA GLU A 62 1.01 2.01 9.31
C GLU A 62 1.62 0.81 10.05
N THR A 63 0.99 -0.36 9.95
CA THR A 63 1.52 -1.59 10.57
C THR A 63 2.60 -2.28 9.73
N GLY A 64 2.96 -1.74 8.56
CA GLY A 64 3.95 -2.31 7.64
C GLY A 64 3.49 -3.60 6.95
N LYS A 65 2.22 -4.01 7.14
CA LYS A 65 1.66 -5.21 6.51
C LYS A 65 1.64 -5.07 5.00
N LEU A 66 1.27 -3.90 4.48
CA LEU A 66 1.26 -3.65 3.05
C LEU A 66 2.66 -3.88 2.47
N ASP A 67 3.67 -3.28 3.07
CA ASP A 67 5.08 -3.43 2.69
C ASP A 67 5.55 -4.89 2.71
N PHE A 68 5.14 -5.66 3.71
CA PHE A 68 5.46 -7.10 3.76
C PHE A 68 4.86 -7.87 2.57
N HIS A 69 3.60 -7.58 2.22
CA HIS A 69 2.96 -8.20 1.05
C HIS A 69 3.63 -7.76 -0.27
N LEU A 70 3.91 -6.46 -0.42
CA LEU A 70 4.54 -5.93 -1.63
C LEU A 70 5.94 -6.49 -1.84
N ARG A 71 6.77 -6.58 -0.80
CA ARG A 71 8.11 -7.17 -0.91
C ARG A 71 8.07 -8.64 -1.29
N ASN A 72 7.14 -9.41 -0.73
CA ASN A 72 7.07 -10.84 -1.01
C ASN A 72 6.57 -11.16 -2.43
N THR A 73 5.68 -10.33 -2.99
CA THR A 73 5.06 -10.60 -4.29
C THR A 73 5.77 -9.85 -5.42
N TYR A 74 6.08 -8.57 -5.20
CA TYR A 74 6.56 -7.61 -6.21
C TYR A 74 7.98 -7.11 -5.96
N ASP A 75 8.67 -7.58 -4.92
CA ASP A 75 10.04 -7.15 -4.58
C ASP A 75 10.20 -5.62 -4.47
N VAL A 76 9.12 -4.93 -4.11
CA VAL A 76 9.07 -3.47 -3.93
C VAL A 76 8.35 -3.10 -2.64
N THR A 77 8.42 -1.82 -2.30
CA THR A 77 7.78 -1.19 -1.14
C THR A 77 6.67 -0.24 -1.58
N TYR A 78 5.82 0.13 -0.62
CA TYR A 78 4.80 1.14 -0.85
C TYR A 78 5.41 2.51 -1.16
N ASP A 79 6.56 2.84 -0.55
CA ASP A 79 7.27 4.09 -0.84
C ASP A 79 7.81 4.14 -2.28
N GLU A 80 8.34 3.03 -2.80
CA GLU A 80 8.76 2.94 -4.22
C GLU A 80 7.58 3.12 -5.16
N TYR A 81 6.44 2.49 -4.84
CA TYR A 81 5.18 2.71 -5.57
C TYR A 81 4.75 4.19 -5.57
N LEU A 82 4.79 4.86 -4.42
CA LEU A 82 4.45 6.29 -4.32
C LEU A 82 5.43 7.19 -5.08
N SER A 83 6.72 6.85 -5.08
CA SER A 83 7.75 7.63 -5.77
C SER A 83 7.77 7.38 -7.28
N GLY A 84 7.16 6.29 -7.75
CA GLY A 84 7.15 5.88 -9.15
C GLY A 84 8.50 5.35 -9.64
N MET A 85 9.44 5.05 -8.73
CA MET A 85 10.75 4.51 -9.05
C MET A 85 11.29 3.67 -7.88
N THR A 86 12.17 2.72 -8.18
CA THR A 86 12.78 1.84 -7.17
C THR A 86 13.89 2.54 -6.38
N PHE A 87 14.25 2.03 -5.21
CA PHE A 87 15.37 2.54 -4.43
C PHE A 87 16.71 2.44 -5.18
N GLU A 88 16.92 1.39 -5.99
CA GLU A 88 18.12 1.26 -6.83
C GLU A 88 18.22 2.39 -7.87
N GLU A 89 17.09 2.78 -8.46
CA GLU A 89 17.00 3.87 -9.43
C GLU A 89 17.16 5.24 -8.75
N MET A 90 16.56 5.44 -7.55
CA MET A 90 16.72 6.67 -6.77
C MET A 90 18.16 6.89 -6.30
N THR A 91 18.85 5.81 -5.94
CA THR A 91 20.25 5.85 -5.49
C THR A 91 21.26 5.78 -6.63
N GLY A 92 20.79 5.68 -7.88
CA GLY A 92 21.58 5.81 -9.09
C GLY A 92 22.63 4.71 -9.27
N ALA A 93 22.31 3.47 -8.87
CA ALA A 93 23.25 2.33 -8.85
C ALA A 93 24.57 2.73 -8.19
N THR A 94 24.60 2.77 -6.85
CA THR A 94 25.78 3.05 -6.01
C THR A 94 27.08 2.67 -6.72
N GLN A 95 27.69 3.62 -7.43
CA GLN A 95 29.10 3.57 -7.78
C GLN A 95 29.79 3.75 -6.44
N TYR A 96 30.00 2.65 -5.72
CA TYR A 96 30.99 2.65 -4.65
C TYR A 96 32.26 3.17 -5.31
N PRO A 97 32.82 4.33 -4.90
CA PRO A 97 34.16 4.66 -5.32
C PRO A 97 35.02 3.48 -4.87
N GLN A 98 35.66 2.79 -5.82
CA GLN A 98 36.67 1.79 -5.50
C GLN A 98 37.60 2.46 -4.51
N ARG A 99 37.60 1.99 -3.26
CA ARG A 99 38.55 2.46 -2.26
C ARG A 99 39.90 2.02 -2.78
N ASP A 100 40.63 2.97 -3.35
CA ASP A 100 42.01 2.86 -3.74
C ASP A 100 42.81 2.52 -2.47
N ASP A 101 43.04 1.21 -2.24
CA ASP A 101 43.66 0.65 -1.03
C ASP A 101 45.14 1.09 -0.86
N GLU A 102 45.67 1.88 -1.80
CA GLU A 102 47.10 2.22 -1.89
C GLU A 102 47.55 3.37 -0.97
N ARG A 103 46.64 4.16 -0.37
CA ARG A 103 47.04 5.36 0.42
C ARG A 103 46.99 5.19 1.94
N ARG A 104 46.88 3.97 2.44
CA ARG A 104 46.69 3.72 3.89
C ARG A 104 47.97 3.67 4.72
N TYR A 105 49.15 3.61 4.09
CA TYR A 105 50.43 3.66 4.78
C TYR A 105 51.41 4.60 4.06
N GLN A 106 51.50 5.84 4.54
CA GLN A 106 52.74 6.61 4.45
C GLN A 106 53.15 6.94 5.90
N PHE A 107 54.32 6.41 6.28
CA PHE A 107 55.01 6.67 7.54
C PHE A 107 55.90 7.91 7.40
#